data_AF-A0AAV8YRM9-F1
#
_entry.id   AF-A0AAV8YRM9-F1
#
_cell.length_a   1.000
_cell.length_b   1.000
_cell.length_c   1.000
_cell.angle_alpha   90.00
_cell.angle_beta   90.00
_cell.angle_gamma   90.00
#
_symmetry.space_group_name_H-M   'P 1'
#
loop_
_entity.id
_entity.type
_entity.pdbx_description
1 polymer ?
#
loop_
_entity_poly.entity_id
_entity_poly.type
_entity_poly.pdbx_seq_one_letter_code
_entity_poly.pdbx_strand_id
1 'polypeptide(L)'
;MNPKELVEHGEHEQEWGGYFVVKGHEKIVRMLLMTRRNYPIAIKRSGWKQRGSLFSDYGISMRCVTKDQTATTNVLHFVTDGSAKLMFSYHKVLYYVPLCLVLRCLCDNSDQYTFQKLKQGFEDDLYYIDCIHNMLRAVHMENLHTHEECKMYLGRMFRVKFFECPEWYTDMQIADFILKKCILIHLDSNEDKFNMLVFMTQKLFVFAQNKCKVEGADAVMMQELLLGGHLYLQIVKEKLQSWLVGLKLNVLKLAKATSFSLGSAEIMKAAKYSGGIEHGLEMFLATGSINSVSGLGLMQDKGLTIVAENINRMRYMSHFRAVHRGAFFQEMRTTEARQLLPDAWGFICPVHTPDGAPCGLLNHLTTNCRITDVPDEEKVRNIPLVLTDLGMVPLKYAATLDVKASYAVQLDGRIVGYVAGDVAGRLVDKLRLLKIKGRSVPDTLEIVSVPLRKTVSQYPGIYLFTGPARMMRPLLNLATNKIELVGTFEQVYMDICVTPEEAYQVKERARNPEPPHRIGSAGYATELSVIA
;
A
#
# COMPACT_ATOMS: atom_id res chain seq x y z
N MET A 1 -31.69 3.03 14.19
CA MET A 1 -33.11 2.72 14.41
C MET A 1 -33.19 1.31 14.96
N ASN A 2 -34.05 1.07 15.93
CA ASN A 2 -34.32 -0.29 16.40
C ASN A 2 -35.21 -1.02 15.36
N PRO A 3 -35.34 -2.37 15.43
CA PRO A 3 -36.13 -3.13 14.46
C PRO A 3 -37.60 -2.68 14.34
N LYS A 4 -38.21 -2.20 15.41
CA LYS A 4 -39.61 -1.74 15.40
C LYS A 4 -39.75 -0.42 14.64
N GLU A 5 -38.85 0.52 14.90
CA GLU A 5 -38.78 1.80 14.18
C GLU A 5 -38.55 1.59 12.69
N LEU A 6 -37.73 0.62 12.29
CA LEU A 6 -37.51 0.29 10.87
C LEU A 6 -38.82 -0.12 10.18
N VAL A 7 -39.58 -1.02 10.81
CA VAL A 7 -40.87 -1.50 10.28
C VAL A 7 -41.90 -0.36 10.21
N GLU A 8 -41.92 0.53 11.21
CA GLU A 8 -42.78 1.73 11.20
C GLU A 8 -42.48 2.67 10.02
N HIS A 9 -41.22 2.72 9.57
CA HIS A 9 -40.79 3.50 8.42
C HIS A 9 -40.87 2.73 7.09
N GLY A 10 -41.44 1.52 7.08
CA GLY A 10 -41.60 0.69 5.88
C GLY A 10 -40.34 -0.07 5.44
N GLU A 11 -39.30 -0.11 6.28
CA GLU A 11 -38.07 -0.87 6.05
C GLU A 11 -38.17 -2.29 6.63
N HIS A 12 -37.29 -3.19 6.21
CA HIS A 12 -37.19 -4.51 6.80
C HIS A 12 -36.64 -4.43 8.24
N GLU A 13 -37.14 -5.25 9.17
CA GLU A 13 -36.67 -5.30 10.58
C GLU A 13 -35.16 -5.57 10.76
N GLN A 14 -34.50 -6.08 9.73
CA GLN A 14 -33.11 -6.49 9.69
C GLN A 14 -32.43 -5.89 8.45
N GLU A 15 -32.77 -4.64 8.16
CA GLU A 15 -32.13 -3.90 7.09
C GLU A 15 -30.64 -3.70 7.39
N TRP A 16 -29.78 -4.05 6.44
CA TRP A 16 -28.32 -4.02 6.60
C TRP A 16 -27.72 -2.72 6.06
N GLY A 17 -28.39 -2.09 5.09
CA GLY A 17 -27.84 -0.95 4.36
C GLY A 17 -26.56 -1.31 3.59
N GLY A 18 -25.70 -0.32 3.37
CA GLY A 18 -24.42 -0.51 2.66
C GLY A 18 -24.53 -0.52 1.13
N TYR A 19 -25.70 -0.20 0.58
CA TYR A 19 -25.96 0.01 -0.84
C TYR A 19 -26.46 1.45 -1.07
N PHE A 20 -26.56 1.83 -2.34
CA PHE A 20 -27.09 3.11 -2.80
C PHE A 20 -28.38 2.87 -3.57
N VAL A 21 -29.35 3.77 -3.45
CA VAL A 21 -30.57 3.75 -4.28
C VAL A 21 -30.43 4.79 -5.39
N VAL A 22 -30.41 4.35 -6.64
CA VAL A 22 -30.27 5.21 -7.81
C VAL A 22 -31.40 4.92 -8.79
N LYS A 23 -32.29 5.90 -8.98
CA LYS A 23 -33.48 5.79 -9.86
C LYS A 23 -34.33 4.54 -9.58
N GLY A 24 -34.51 4.22 -8.30
CA GLY A 24 -35.29 3.05 -7.85
C GLY A 24 -34.56 1.71 -7.91
N HIS A 25 -33.27 1.68 -8.30
CA HIS A 25 -32.45 0.48 -8.27
C HIS A 25 -31.44 0.51 -7.13
N GLU A 26 -31.32 -0.62 -6.42
CA GLU A 26 -30.28 -0.83 -5.43
C GLU A 26 -28.95 -1.15 -6.10
N LYS A 27 -27.92 -0.37 -5.77
CA LYS A 27 -26.59 -0.41 -6.37
C LYS A 27 -25.53 -0.54 -5.28
N ILE A 28 -24.60 -1.47 -5.45
CA ILE A 28 -23.47 -1.67 -4.54
C ILE A 28 -22.17 -1.37 -5.29
N VAL A 29 -21.26 -0.64 -4.63
CA VAL A 29 -19.88 -0.48 -5.11
C VAL A 29 -19.08 -1.72 -4.67
N ARG A 30 -18.54 -2.47 -5.64
CA ARG A 30 -17.85 -3.74 -5.37
C ARG A 30 -16.57 -3.53 -4.56
N MET A 31 -16.26 -4.47 -3.69
CA MET A 31 -14.92 -4.56 -3.08
C MET A 31 -13.92 -5.08 -4.10
N LEU A 32 -12.76 -4.44 -4.17
CA LEU A 32 -11.67 -4.82 -5.07
C LEU A 32 -10.43 -5.26 -4.30
N LEU A 33 -9.77 -6.33 -4.75
CA LEU A 33 -8.43 -6.68 -4.27
C LEU A 33 -7.39 -5.80 -4.96
N MET A 34 -6.76 -4.96 -4.16
CA MET A 34 -5.66 -4.10 -4.58
C MET A 34 -4.36 -4.60 -3.98
N THR A 35 -3.24 -4.22 -4.58
CA THR A 35 -1.93 -4.44 -3.96
C THR A 35 -1.86 -3.72 -2.61
N ARG A 36 -1.33 -4.41 -1.60
CA ARG A 36 -1.14 -3.92 -0.23
C ARG A 36 -0.44 -2.56 -0.24
N ARG A 37 -0.98 -1.61 0.52
CA ARG A 37 -0.41 -0.27 0.61
C ARG A 37 0.89 -0.25 1.40
N ASN A 38 1.75 0.69 1.04
CA ASN A 38 2.94 1.11 1.78
C ASN A 38 3.92 -0.03 2.14
N TYR A 39 3.98 -1.07 1.30
CA TYR A 39 4.98 -2.13 1.40
C TYR A 39 5.75 -2.27 0.08
N PRO A 40 7.09 -2.27 0.09
CA PRO A 40 7.89 -2.43 -1.12
C PRO A 40 7.93 -3.90 -1.58
N ILE A 41 7.20 -4.26 -2.62
CA ILE A 41 7.08 -5.65 -3.11
C ILE A 41 8.14 -5.94 -4.19
N ALA A 42 8.91 -7.01 -4.03
CA ALA A 42 9.86 -7.52 -5.02
C ALA A 42 9.13 -8.30 -6.12
N ILE A 43 9.00 -7.68 -7.29
CA ILE A 43 8.26 -8.22 -8.43
C ILE A 43 9.21 -8.49 -9.58
N LYS A 44 9.04 -9.65 -10.22
CA LYS A 44 9.68 -9.98 -11.50
C LYS A 44 8.64 -9.93 -12.62
N ARG A 45 8.81 -9.04 -13.61
CA ARG A 45 7.90 -8.91 -14.76
C ARG A 45 8.67 -8.81 -16.06
N SER A 46 8.49 -9.81 -16.93
CA SER A 46 9.14 -9.89 -18.24
C SER A 46 8.85 -8.67 -19.12
N GLY A 47 7.63 -8.14 -19.06
CA GLY A 47 7.22 -6.94 -19.82
C GLY A 47 8.01 -5.67 -19.47
N TRP A 48 8.75 -5.63 -18.36
CA TRP A 48 9.60 -4.47 -18.05
C TRP A 48 10.83 -4.35 -18.94
N LYS A 49 11.33 -5.46 -19.51
CA LYS A 49 12.41 -5.42 -20.50
C LYS A 49 12.04 -4.65 -21.77
N GLN A 50 10.75 -4.57 -22.08
CA GLN A 50 10.26 -3.85 -23.26
C GLN A 50 10.24 -2.32 -23.06
N ARG A 51 10.50 -1.83 -21.84
CA ARG A 51 10.50 -0.38 -21.51
C ARG A 51 11.77 0.36 -21.95
N GLY A 52 12.83 -0.38 -22.26
CA GLY A 52 14.07 0.15 -22.79
C GLY A 52 15.16 -0.92 -22.82
N SER A 53 16.18 -0.72 -23.65
CA SER A 53 17.24 -1.71 -23.90
C SER A 53 17.99 -2.17 -22.65
N LEU A 54 18.17 -1.28 -21.67
CA LEU A 54 18.88 -1.56 -20.43
C LEU A 54 17.95 -2.00 -19.28
N PHE A 55 16.64 -2.03 -19.47
CA PHE A 55 15.74 -2.44 -18.38
C PHE A 55 15.80 -3.95 -18.12
N SER A 56 15.89 -4.33 -16.84
CA SER A 56 15.73 -5.72 -16.43
C SER A 56 14.26 -6.08 -16.15
N ASP A 57 14.01 -7.34 -15.83
CA ASP A 57 12.72 -7.81 -15.33
C ASP A 57 12.55 -7.64 -13.81
N TYR A 58 13.57 -7.17 -13.09
CA TYR A 58 13.55 -6.99 -11.64
C TYR A 58 13.13 -5.57 -11.25
N GLY A 59 12.30 -5.46 -10.22
CA GLY A 59 11.90 -4.18 -9.66
C GLY A 59 11.18 -4.29 -8.34
N ILE A 60 11.27 -3.23 -7.53
CA ILE A 60 10.54 -3.10 -6.28
C ILE A 60 9.35 -2.16 -6.50
N SER A 61 8.14 -2.68 -6.40
CA SER A 61 6.90 -1.94 -6.60
C SER A 61 6.25 -1.60 -5.27
N MET A 62 5.89 -0.33 -5.06
CA MET A 62 5.24 0.14 -3.83
C MET A 62 4.01 0.96 -4.20
N ARG A 63 2.84 0.52 -3.73
CA ARG A 63 1.60 1.31 -3.82
C ARG A 63 1.50 2.21 -2.60
N CYS A 64 1.74 3.50 -2.79
CA CYS A 64 1.72 4.50 -1.73
C CYS A 64 0.32 5.08 -1.61
N VAL A 65 -0.27 5.02 -0.41
CA VAL A 65 -1.62 5.52 -0.16
C VAL A 65 -1.60 6.52 0.99
N THR A 66 -2.23 7.68 0.76
CA THR A 66 -2.38 8.74 1.76
C THR A 66 -3.64 8.54 2.62
N LYS A 67 -3.78 9.33 3.69
CA LYS A 67 -4.94 9.26 4.60
C LYS A 67 -6.29 9.44 3.88
N ASP A 68 -6.33 10.27 2.83
CA ASP A 68 -7.53 10.52 2.01
C ASP A 68 -7.76 9.45 0.92
N GLN A 69 -7.07 8.32 1.01
CA GLN A 69 -7.07 7.20 0.08
C GLN A 69 -6.48 7.51 -1.30
N THR A 70 -5.88 8.67 -1.55
CA THR A 70 -5.17 8.90 -2.83
C THR A 70 -3.99 7.95 -2.94
N ALA A 71 -3.94 7.22 -4.05
CA ALA A 71 -2.94 6.20 -4.32
C ALA A 71 -2.06 6.58 -5.50
N THR A 72 -0.76 6.34 -5.37
CA THR A 72 0.18 6.32 -6.51
C THR A 72 1.06 5.09 -6.43
N THR A 73 1.55 4.63 -7.57
CA THR A 73 2.49 3.50 -7.63
C THR A 73 3.86 4.03 -7.99
N ASN A 74 4.85 3.69 -7.17
CA ASN A 74 6.25 3.91 -7.48
C ASN A 74 6.94 2.56 -7.68
N VAL A 75 7.79 2.46 -8.72
CA VAL A 75 8.55 1.24 -8.99
C VAL A 75 10.01 1.58 -9.16
N LEU A 76 10.87 0.98 -8.35
CA LEU A 76 12.31 1.08 -8.52
C LEU A 76 12.78 -0.07 -9.42
N HIS A 77 13.20 0.26 -10.64
CA HIS A 77 13.67 -0.72 -11.62
C HIS A 77 15.18 -0.91 -11.52
N PHE A 78 15.62 -2.16 -11.54
CA PHE A 78 17.02 -2.50 -11.75
C PHE A 78 17.34 -2.44 -13.25
N VAL A 79 18.46 -1.82 -13.59
CA VAL A 79 18.93 -1.63 -14.96
C VAL A 79 20.19 -2.47 -15.14
N THR A 80 20.38 -3.06 -16.32
CA THR A 80 21.45 -4.03 -16.61
C THR A 80 22.85 -3.43 -16.55
N ASP A 81 22.98 -2.09 -16.58
CA ASP A 81 24.22 -1.35 -16.34
C ASP A 81 24.60 -1.25 -14.85
N GLY A 82 23.81 -1.87 -13.96
CA GLY A 82 24.01 -1.82 -12.52
C GLY A 82 23.42 -0.57 -11.85
N SER A 83 22.67 0.26 -12.58
CA SER A 83 21.98 1.43 -12.04
C SER A 83 20.54 1.13 -11.60
N ALA A 84 19.92 2.09 -10.91
CA ALA A 84 18.52 2.04 -10.52
C ALA A 84 17.76 3.28 -11.01
N LYS A 85 16.56 3.06 -11.57
CA LYS A 85 15.66 4.12 -12.05
C LYS A 85 14.33 4.05 -11.31
N LEU A 86 13.93 5.17 -10.71
CA LEU A 86 12.64 5.31 -10.05
C LEU A 86 11.57 5.69 -11.08
N MET A 87 10.51 4.90 -11.13
CA MET A 87 9.31 5.18 -11.91
C MET A 87 8.22 5.76 -11.00
N PHE A 88 7.57 6.82 -11.45
CA PHE A 88 6.31 7.31 -10.87
C PHE A 88 5.26 7.51 -11.97
N SER A 89 3.99 7.38 -11.61
CA SER A 89 2.87 7.64 -12.51
C SER A 89 2.21 8.97 -12.20
N TYR A 90 1.85 9.72 -13.24
CA TYR A 90 1.08 10.94 -13.15
C TYR A 90 0.13 11.07 -14.35
N HIS A 91 -1.17 11.28 -14.11
CA HIS A 91 -2.23 11.31 -15.15
C HIS A 91 -2.12 10.17 -16.18
N LYS A 92 -1.99 8.93 -15.69
CA LYS A 92 -1.84 7.70 -16.49
C LYS A 92 -0.56 7.61 -17.35
N VAL A 93 0.36 8.58 -17.26
CA VAL A 93 1.67 8.53 -17.90
C VAL A 93 2.71 8.03 -16.90
N LEU A 94 3.68 7.24 -17.38
CA LEU A 94 4.79 6.72 -16.58
C LEU A 94 6.05 7.54 -16.86
N TYR A 95 6.68 8.04 -15.81
CA TYR A 95 7.93 8.80 -15.88
C TYR A 95 9.04 8.08 -15.14
N TYR A 96 10.27 8.17 -15.63
CA TYR A 96 11.45 7.49 -15.08
C TYR A 96 12.54 8.50 -14.76
N VAL A 97 13.11 8.41 -13.57
CA VAL A 97 14.16 9.30 -13.08
C VAL A 97 15.28 8.48 -12.43
N PRO A 98 16.56 8.81 -12.66
CA PRO A 98 17.67 8.16 -11.96
C PRO A 98 17.53 8.26 -10.43
N LEU A 99 17.79 7.17 -9.72
CA LEU A 99 17.62 7.11 -8.26
C LEU A 99 18.44 8.19 -7.52
N CYS A 100 19.74 8.33 -7.84
CA CYS A 100 20.62 9.26 -7.14
C CYS A 100 20.22 10.73 -7.35
N LEU A 101 19.63 11.07 -8.51
CA LEU A 101 19.04 12.39 -8.74
C LEU A 101 17.87 12.65 -7.78
N VAL A 102 16.97 11.66 -7.61
CA VAL A 102 15.84 11.77 -6.67
C VAL A 102 16.33 11.88 -5.21
N LEU A 103 17.31 11.07 -4.82
CA LEU A 103 17.88 11.12 -3.47
C LEU A 103 18.47 12.50 -3.14
N ARG A 104 19.23 13.10 -4.08
CA ARG A 104 19.74 14.46 -3.95
C ARG A 104 18.65 15.52 -3.93
N CYS A 105 17.57 15.34 -4.69
CA CYS A 105 16.43 16.28 -4.66
C CYS A 105 15.64 16.23 -3.34
N LEU A 106 15.66 15.11 -2.60
CA LEU A 106 14.91 14.96 -1.35
C LEU A 106 15.59 15.69 -0.19
N CYS A 107 16.89 15.48 0.00
CA CYS A 107 17.65 16.00 1.13
C CYS A 107 18.97 16.61 0.65
N ASP A 108 19.38 17.71 1.26
CA ASP A 108 20.68 18.33 1.05
C ASP A 108 21.76 17.58 1.84
N ASN A 109 22.15 16.42 1.30
CA ASN A 109 23.11 15.51 1.90
C ASN A 109 24.36 15.42 1.02
N SER A 110 25.53 15.25 1.66
CA SER A 110 26.75 14.95 0.93
C SER A 110 26.70 13.57 0.25
N ASP A 111 27.47 13.38 -0.82
CA ASP A 111 27.63 12.07 -1.46
C ASP A 111 28.15 11.03 -0.48
N GLN A 112 29.07 11.43 0.40
CA GLN A 112 29.59 10.56 1.44
C GLN A 112 28.47 10.07 2.37
N TYR A 113 27.57 10.95 2.78
CA TYR A 113 26.43 10.55 3.62
C TYR A 113 25.51 9.59 2.88
N THR A 114 25.16 9.90 1.63
CA THR A 114 24.29 9.06 0.80
C THR A 114 24.91 7.68 0.55
N PHE A 115 26.21 7.65 0.24
CA PHE A 115 26.98 6.43 0.05
C PHE A 115 27.02 5.57 1.32
N GLN A 116 27.32 6.17 2.48
CA GLN A 116 27.34 5.46 3.77
C GLN A 116 25.98 4.85 4.10
N LYS A 117 24.89 5.58 3.85
CA LYS A 117 23.53 5.09 4.09
C LYS A 117 23.14 3.94 3.16
N LEU A 118 23.49 4.00 1.88
CA LEU A 118 23.25 2.91 0.94
C LEU A 118 24.08 1.67 1.29
N LYS A 119 25.36 1.87 1.63
CA LYS A 119 26.31 0.80 1.98
C LYS A 119 25.97 0.06 3.28
N GLN A 120 25.28 0.71 4.22
CA GLN A 120 25.00 0.18 5.56
C GLN A 120 24.38 -1.24 5.52
N GLY A 121 25.06 -2.22 6.11
CA GLY A 121 24.65 -3.64 6.14
C GLY A 121 25.08 -4.48 4.92
N PHE A 122 25.71 -3.85 3.92
CA PHE A 122 26.22 -4.48 2.70
C PHE A 122 27.70 -4.12 2.48
N GLU A 123 28.47 -3.95 3.56
CA GLU A 123 29.86 -3.50 3.48
C GLU A 123 30.78 -4.47 2.71
N ASP A 124 30.41 -5.75 2.67
CA ASP A 124 31.18 -6.82 2.03
C ASP A 124 30.83 -7.02 0.53
N ASP A 125 29.77 -6.38 0.03
CA ASP A 125 29.30 -6.57 -1.35
C ASP A 125 29.96 -5.57 -2.31
N LEU A 126 31.14 -5.93 -2.81
CA LEU A 126 31.94 -5.09 -3.71
C LEU A 126 31.16 -4.71 -4.98
N TYR A 127 30.38 -5.64 -5.54
CA TYR A 127 29.56 -5.37 -6.73
C TYR A 127 28.52 -4.27 -6.45
N TYR A 128 27.80 -4.38 -5.33
CA TYR A 128 26.85 -3.35 -4.92
C TYR A 128 27.52 -1.99 -4.68
N ILE A 129 28.68 -1.98 -4.02
CA ILE A 129 29.46 -0.77 -3.76
C ILE A 129 29.86 -0.07 -5.07
N ASP A 130 30.36 -0.82 -6.05
CA ASP A 130 30.73 -0.29 -7.37
C ASP A 130 29.52 0.25 -8.14
N CYS A 131 28.37 -0.42 -8.05
CA CYS A 131 27.11 0.09 -8.60
C CYS A 131 26.72 1.43 -7.97
N ILE A 132 26.85 1.60 -6.65
CA ILE A 132 26.58 2.89 -6.00
C ILE A 132 27.52 3.98 -6.50
N HIS A 133 28.83 3.70 -6.58
CA HIS A 133 29.79 4.66 -7.11
C HIS A 133 29.43 5.10 -8.53
N ASN A 134 29.05 4.17 -9.41
CA ASN A 134 28.65 4.48 -10.78
C ASN A 134 27.37 5.32 -10.83
N MET A 135 26.38 5.03 -9.99
CA MET A 135 25.15 5.82 -9.90
C MET A 135 25.41 7.26 -9.43
N LEU A 136 26.30 7.46 -8.46
CA LEU A 136 26.69 8.79 -7.97
C LEU A 136 27.50 9.56 -9.04
N ARG A 137 28.45 8.90 -9.69
CA ARG A 137 29.24 9.48 -10.80
C ARG A 137 28.37 9.92 -11.96
N ALA A 138 27.33 9.15 -12.31
CA ALA A 138 26.43 9.49 -13.41
C ALA A 138 25.73 10.85 -13.20
N VAL A 139 25.40 11.22 -11.96
CA VAL A 139 24.80 12.54 -11.66
C VAL A 139 25.82 13.66 -11.87
N HIS A 140 27.08 13.45 -11.47
CA HIS A 140 28.15 14.41 -11.69
C HIS A 140 28.53 14.59 -13.16
N MET A 141 28.42 13.54 -13.98
CA MET A 141 28.65 13.64 -15.43
C MET A 141 27.66 14.59 -16.12
N GLU A 142 26.47 14.79 -15.54
CA GLU A 142 25.48 15.77 -16.00
C GLU A 142 25.73 17.19 -15.45
N ASN A 143 26.87 17.43 -14.77
CA ASN A 143 27.22 18.67 -14.08
C ASN A 143 26.21 19.09 -13.00
N LEU A 144 25.61 18.11 -12.31
CA LEU A 144 24.69 18.33 -11.19
C LEU A 144 25.43 18.02 -9.88
N HIS A 145 25.73 19.05 -9.09
CA HIS A 145 26.54 18.92 -7.87
C HIS A 145 25.79 19.33 -6.62
N THR A 146 24.92 20.33 -6.70
CA THR A 146 24.19 20.86 -5.53
C THR A 146 22.74 20.36 -5.47
N HIS A 147 22.14 20.42 -4.28
CA HIS A 147 20.72 20.11 -4.07
C HIS A 147 19.81 20.98 -4.95
N GLU A 148 20.13 22.27 -5.06
CA GLU A 148 19.36 23.24 -5.84
C GLU A 148 19.45 22.95 -7.34
N GLU A 149 20.65 22.69 -7.87
CA GLU A 149 20.85 22.31 -9.28
C GLU A 149 20.04 21.05 -9.64
N CYS A 150 20.07 20.03 -8.77
CA CYS A 150 19.31 18.80 -8.98
C CYS A 150 17.80 19.08 -9.05
N LYS A 151 17.28 19.91 -8.14
CA LYS A 151 15.86 20.32 -8.14
C LYS A 151 15.50 21.13 -9.37
N MET A 152 16.31 22.12 -9.75
CA MET A 152 16.10 22.92 -10.95
C MET A 152 16.07 22.04 -12.21
N TYR A 153 17.02 21.10 -12.32
CA TYR A 153 17.06 20.16 -13.43
C TYR A 153 15.79 19.30 -13.50
N LEU A 154 15.36 18.72 -12.37
CA LEU A 154 14.15 17.91 -12.31
C LEU A 154 12.91 18.75 -12.70
N GLY A 155 12.77 19.94 -12.14
CA GLY A 155 11.68 20.86 -12.46
C GLY A 155 11.62 21.23 -13.94
N ARG A 156 12.75 21.63 -14.51
CA ARG A 156 12.86 22.03 -15.91
C ARG A 156 12.46 20.91 -16.87
N MET A 157 12.88 19.67 -16.59
CA MET A 157 12.54 18.49 -17.40
C MET A 157 11.04 18.20 -17.42
N PHE A 158 10.37 18.41 -16.29
CA PHE A 158 8.98 18.00 -16.11
C PHE A 158 7.97 19.14 -16.21
N ARG A 159 8.39 20.42 -16.19
CA ARG A 159 7.51 21.60 -16.22
C ARG A 159 6.37 21.52 -17.23
N VAL A 160 6.69 21.15 -18.47
CA VAL A 160 5.71 21.04 -19.57
C VAL A 160 4.65 19.97 -19.31
N LYS A 161 4.97 18.95 -18.51
CA LYS A 161 4.06 17.85 -18.17
C LYS A 161 3.11 18.17 -17.01
N PHE A 162 3.42 19.19 -16.22
CA PHE A 162 2.63 19.63 -15.06
C PHE A 162 1.90 20.95 -15.34
N PHE A 163 1.12 21.01 -16.43
CA PHE A 163 0.39 22.20 -16.88
C PHE A 163 -0.62 22.77 -15.87
N GLU A 164 -1.02 21.98 -14.87
CA GLU A 164 -1.89 22.43 -13.78
C GLU A 164 -1.18 23.36 -12.79
N CYS A 165 0.15 23.22 -12.68
CA CYS A 165 0.96 24.10 -11.87
C CYS A 165 0.93 25.51 -12.48
N PRO A 166 0.89 26.57 -11.66
CA PRO A 166 0.92 27.93 -12.17
C PRO A 166 2.16 28.23 -13.00
N GLU A 167 2.01 29.07 -14.02
CA GLU A 167 3.13 29.47 -14.90
C GLU A 167 4.23 30.22 -14.17
N TRP A 168 3.91 30.87 -13.05
CA TRP A 168 4.88 31.59 -12.21
C TRP A 168 5.63 30.68 -11.22
N TYR A 169 5.36 29.37 -11.20
CA TYR A 169 6.14 28.45 -10.37
C TYR A 169 7.58 28.39 -10.86
N THR A 170 8.54 28.44 -9.95
CA THR A 170 9.94 28.18 -10.30
C THR A 170 10.14 26.69 -10.60
N ASP A 171 11.20 26.34 -11.32
CA ASP A 171 11.52 24.93 -11.58
C ASP A 171 11.72 24.16 -10.27
N MET A 172 12.29 24.77 -9.24
CA MET A 172 12.40 24.18 -7.91
C MET A 172 11.03 23.86 -7.29
N GLN A 173 10.05 24.78 -7.39
CA GLN A 173 8.70 24.55 -6.86
C GLN A 173 7.98 23.41 -7.59
N ILE A 174 8.25 23.23 -8.89
CA ILE A 174 7.74 22.09 -9.66
C ILE A 174 8.40 20.80 -9.18
N ALA A 175 9.70 20.79 -8.94
CA ALA A 175 10.38 19.64 -8.35
C ALA A 175 9.80 19.28 -6.98
N ASP A 176 9.58 20.26 -6.09
CA ASP A 176 8.96 20.05 -4.79
C ASP A 176 7.52 19.50 -4.92
N PHE A 177 6.76 19.94 -5.93
CA PHE A 177 5.45 19.38 -6.25
C PHE A 177 5.55 17.90 -6.63
N ILE A 178 6.50 17.53 -7.51
CA ILE A 178 6.73 16.13 -7.93
C ILE A 178 7.10 15.28 -6.72
N LEU A 179 8.06 15.73 -5.91
CA LEU A 179 8.49 15.03 -4.70
C LEU A 179 7.32 14.82 -3.73
N LYS A 180 6.45 15.82 -3.57
CA LYS A 180 5.31 15.78 -2.64
C LYS A 180 4.13 14.95 -3.15
N LYS A 181 3.81 15.04 -4.44
CA LYS A 181 2.57 14.48 -5.02
C LYS A 181 2.76 13.19 -5.83
N CYS A 182 3.99 12.86 -6.22
CA CYS A 182 4.26 11.69 -7.05
C CYS A 182 5.13 10.64 -6.36
N ILE A 183 6.08 11.06 -5.51
CA ILE A 183 7.10 10.18 -4.92
C ILE A 183 6.78 9.90 -3.45
N LEU A 184 6.58 8.61 -3.14
CA LEU A 184 6.34 8.06 -1.81
C LEU A 184 5.37 8.91 -0.98
N ILE A 185 4.21 9.20 -1.56
CA ILE A 185 3.24 10.19 -1.05
C ILE A 185 2.66 9.87 0.33
N HIS A 186 2.85 8.64 0.81
CA HIS A 186 2.41 8.20 2.14
C HIS A 186 3.30 8.75 3.26
N LEU A 187 4.49 9.27 2.92
CA LEU A 187 5.45 9.87 3.85
C LEU A 187 5.41 11.39 3.69
N ASP A 188 5.31 12.11 4.80
CA ASP A 188 5.27 13.58 4.80
C ASP A 188 6.67 14.20 4.75
N SER A 189 7.66 13.58 5.42
CA SER A 189 9.04 14.08 5.50
C SER A 189 9.89 13.60 4.33
N ASN A 190 10.69 14.49 3.76
CA ASN A 190 11.69 14.12 2.75
C ASN A 190 12.77 13.18 3.30
N GLU A 191 13.10 13.28 4.58
CA GLU A 191 14.06 12.38 5.23
C GLU A 191 13.50 10.95 5.31
N ASP A 192 12.23 10.80 5.69
CA ASP A 192 11.57 9.48 5.70
C ASP A 192 11.52 8.89 4.27
N LYS A 193 11.25 9.72 3.25
CA LYS A 193 11.28 9.29 1.83
C LYS A 193 12.68 8.85 1.41
N PHE A 194 13.71 9.60 1.79
CA PHE A 194 15.10 9.26 1.51
C PHE A 194 15.45 7.90 2.12
N ASN A 195 15.14 7.69 3.40
CA ASN A 195 15.40 6.43 4.09
C ASN A 195 14.62 5.26 3.46
N MET A 196 13.38 5.48 3.06
CA MET A 196 12.57 4.46 2.39
C MET A 196 13.14 4.09 1.01
N LEU A 197 13.59 5.06 0.22
CA LEU A 197 14.25 4.79 -1.06
C LEU A 197 15.58 4.04 -0.88
N VAL A 198 16.35 4.35 0.17
CA VAL A 198 17.56 3.59 0.54
C VAL A 198 17.20 2.13 0.82
N PHE A 199 16.18 1.86 1.63
CA PHE A 199 15.72 0.50 1.91
C PHE A 199 15.21 -0.21 0.64
N MET A 200 14.42 0.46 -0.21
CA MET A 200 13.98 -0.10 -1.48
C MET A 200 15.16 -0.45 -2.39
N THR A 201 16.22 0.35 -2.37
CA THR A 201 17.43 0.12 -3.15
C THR A 201 18.17 -1.11 -2.64
N GLN A 202 18.40 -1.20 -1.34
CA GLN A 202 19.02 -2.37 -0.71
C GLN A 202 18.23 -3.66 -1.05
N LYS A 203 16.90 -3.62 -0.87
CA LYS A 203 16.01 -4.74 -1.25
C LYS A 203 16.09 -5.07 -2.75
N LEU A 204 16.18 -4.07 -3.63
CA LEU A 204 16.30 -4.26 -5.08
C LEU A 204 17.59 -4.98 -5.46
N PHE A 205 18.74 -4.58 -4.91
CA PHE A 205 20.02 -5.20 -5.27
C PHE A 205 20.15 -6.62 -4.70
N VAL A 206 19.66 -6.87 -3.48
CA VAL A 206 19.55 -8.24 -2.95
C VAL A 206 18.67 -9.11 -3.84
N PHE A 207 17.57 -8.55 -4.35
CA PHE A 207 16.67 -9.23 -5.28
C PHE A 207 17.29 -9.49 -6.66
N ALA A 208 17.96 -8.49 -7.24
CA ALA A 208 18.64 -8.62 -8.53
C ALA A 208 19.76 -9.67 -8.50
N GLN A 209 20.43 -9.84 -7.35
CA GLN A 209 21.43 -10.89 -7.12
C GLN A 209 20.81 -12.28 -6.78
N ASN A 210 19.49 -12.44 -6.87
CA ASN A 210 18.74 -13.66 -6.52
C ASN A 210 18.90 -14.12 -5.05
N LYS A 211 19.29 -13.21 -4.15
CA LYS A 211 19.37 -13.47 -2.70
C LYS A 211 18.00 -13.28 -2.00
N CYS A 212 17.02 -12.66 -2.67
CA CYS A 212 15.62 -12.54 -2.22
C CYS A 212 14.68 -13.29 -3.18
N LYS A 213 13.65 -13.96 -2.64
CA LYS A 213 12.57 -14.55 -3.45
C LYS A 213 11.68 -13.47 -4.06
N VAL A 214 11.06 -13.81 -5.19
CA VAL A 214 9.97 -13.02 -5.79
C VAL A 214 8.77 -13.06 -4.85
N GLU A 215 8.17 -11.91 -4.58
CA GLU A 215 6.92 -11.79 -3.83
C GLU A 215 5.75 -11.74 -4.82
N GLY A 216 4.89 -12.76 -4.78
CA GLY A 216 3.73 -12.85 -5.68
C GLY A 216 2.74 -11.72 -5.39
N ALA A 217 2.53 -10.82 -6.36
CA ALA A 217 1.56 -9.72 -6.22
C ALA A 217 0.10 -10.18 -6.16
N ASP A 218 -0.15 -11.43 -6.56
CA ASP A 218 -1.47 -12.08 -6.49
C ASP A 218 -1.69 -12.88 -5.20
N ALA A 219 -0.67 -13.01 -4.36
CA ALA A 219 -0.80 -13.59 -3.03
C ALA A 219 -1.64 -12.67 -2.12
N VAL A 220 -2.54 -13.26 -1.34
CA VAL A 220 -3.44 -12.53 -0.42
C VAL A 220 -2.65 -11.79 0.67
N MET A 221 -1.47 -12.29 1.05
CA MET A 221 -0.56 -11.57 1.95
C MET A 221 -0.11 -10.21 1.37
N MET A 222 0.00 -10.09 0.04
CA MET A 222 0.42 -8.87 -0.67
C MET A 222 -0.76 -8.04 -1.17
N GLN A 223 -1.98 -8.37 -0.73
CA GLN A 223 -3.20 -7.68 -1.13
C GLN A 223 -3.91 -7.04 0.06
N GLU A 224 -4.76 -6.07 -0.25
CA GLU A 224 -5.70 -5.42 0.65
C GLU A 224 -7.02 -5.18 -0.07
N LEU A 225 -8.06 -4.82 0.67
CA LEU A 225 -9.35 -4.48 0.09
C LEU A 225 -9.44 -2.98 -0.19
N LEU A 226 -9.94 -2.62 -1.36
CA LEU A 226 -10.51 -1.32 -1.62
C LEU A 226 -12.02 -1.40 -1.42
N LEU A 227 -12.50 -0.77 -0.35
CA LEU A 227 -13.92 -0.73 0.01
C LEU A 227 -14.67 0.29 -0.87
N GLY A 228 -15.98 0.07 -1.02
CA GLY A 228 -16.85 0.95 -1.78
C GLY A 228 -16.82 2.41 -1.30
N GLY A 229 -16.81 2.63 0.02
CA GLY A 229 -16.72 3.98 0.60
C GLY A 229 -15.38 4.67 0.32
N HIS A 230 -14.26 3.92 0.34
CA HIS A 230 -12.94 4.46 -0.01
C HIS A 230 -12.87 4.88 -1.48
N LEU A 231 -13.39 4.04 -2.38
CA LEU A 231 -13.47 4.38 -3.79
C LEU A 231 -14.40 5.59 -4.02
N TYR A 232 -15.53 5.65 -3.33
CA TYR A 232 -16.45 6.79 -3.43
C TYR A 232 -15.78 8.08 -2.97
N LEU A 233 -15.02 8.07 -1.87
CA LEU A 233 -14.21 9.21 -1.40
C LEU A 233 -13.22 9.68 -2.46
N GLN A 234 -12.49 8.75 -3.10
CA GLN A 234 -11.54 9.08 -4.16
C GLN A 234 -12.22 9.78 -5.34
N ILE A 235 -13.40 9.30 -5.76
CA ILE A 235 -14.16 9.90 -6.86
C ILE A 235 -14.66 11.29 -6.48
N VAL A 236 -15.24 11.45 -5.29
CA VAL A 236 -15.72 12.76 -4.80
C VAL A 236 -14.56 13.76 -4.78
N LYS A 237 -13.39 13.36 -4.26
CA LYS A 237 -12.19 14.19 -4.26
C LYS A 237 -11.79 14.62 -5.66
N GLU A 238 -11.70 13.71 -6.62
CA GLU A 238 -11.31 14.05 -7.99
C GLU A 238 -12.33 14.93 -8.70
N LYS A 239 -13.64 14.72 -8.46
CA LYS A 239 -14.69 15.60 -9.02
C LYS A 239 -14.64 17.00 -8.42
N LEU A 240 -14.38 17.13 -7.12
CA LEU A 240 -14.15 18.43 -6.48
C LEU A 240 -12.91 19.14 -7.04
N GLN A 241 -11.80 18.41 -7.23
CA GLN A 241 -10.59 18.97 -7.85
C GLN A 241 -10.86 19.41 -9.29
N SER A 242 -11.57 18.60 -10.07
CA SER A 242 -11.95 18.93 -11.45
C SER A 242 -12.85 20.15 -11.51
N TRP A 243 -13.77 20.30 -10.56
CA TRP A 243 -14.63 21.46 -10.42
C TRP A 243 -13.82 22.74 -10.11
N LEU A 244 -12.85 22.67 -9.19
CA LEU A 244 -11.95 23.79 -8.90
C LEU A 244 -11.12 24.21 -10.12
N VAL A 245 -10.62 23.24 -10.89
CA VAL A 245 -9.91 23.52 -12.15
C VAL A 245 -10.85 24.17 -13.17
N GLY A 246 -12.08 23.66 -13.31
CA GLY A 246 -13.11 24.24 -14.17
C GLY A 246 -13.44 25.69 -13.77
N LEU A 247 -13.59 25.95 -12.47
CA LEU A 247 -13.81 27.28 -11.93
C LEU A 247 -12.66 28.22 -12.28
N LYS A 248 -11.41 27.80 -12.05
CA LYS A 248 -10.21 28.56 -12.43
C LYS A 248 -10.24 28.91 -13.92
N LEU A 249 -10.51 27.95 -14.79
CA LEU A 249 -10.55 28.18 -16.25
C LEU A 249 -11.67 29.16 -16.65
N ASN A 250 -12.84 29.08 -16.01
CA ASN A 250 -13.94 29.99 -16.27
C ASN A 250 -13.65 31.42 -15.78
N VAL A 251 -13.00 31.57 -14.62
CA VAL A 251 -12.51 32.87 -14.13
C VAL A 251 -11.48 33.45 -15.10
N LEU A 252 -10.49 32.66 -15.55
CA LEU A 252 -9.48 33.10 -16.50
C LEU A 252 -10.08 33.51 -17.85
N LYS A 253 -11.16 32.86 -18.31
CA LYS A 253 -11.89 33.27 -19.52
C LYS A 253 -12.57 34.63 -19.34
N LEU A 254 -13.19 34.87 -18.18
CA LEU A 254 -13.81 36.16 -17.86
C LEU A 254 -12.75 37.27 -17.73
N ALA A 255 -11.58 36.94 -17.20
CA ALA A 255 -10.45 37.86 -17.04
C ALA A 255 -9.82 38.33 -18.35
N LYS A 256 -10.13 37.69 -19.49
CA LYS A 256 -9.70 38.16 -20.81
C LYS A 256 -10.51 39.37 -21.31
N ALA A 257 -11.58 39.76 -20.61
CA ALA A 257 -12.33 40.97 -20.92
C ALA A 257 -11.55 42.23 -20.52
N THR A 258 -11.72 43.31 -21.28
CA THR A 258 -10.93 44.55 -21.17
C THR A 258 -11.04 45.28 -19.82
N SER A 259 -12.12 45.04 -19.06
CA SER A 259 -12.34 45.57 -17.71
C SER A 259 -12.78 44.45 -16.78
N PHE A 260 -11.81 43.72 -16.21
CA PHE A 260 -12.08 42.65 -15.25
C PHE A 260 -11.71 43.08 -13.82
N SER A 261 -12.70 43.07 -12.94
CA SER A 261 -12.51 43.11 -11.49
C SER A 261 -13.05 41.83 -10.88
N LEU A 262 -12.24 41.15 -10.06
CA LEU A 262 -12.68 39.93 -9.38
C LEU A 262 -13.60 40.29 -8.20
N GLY A 263 -14.91 40.23 -8.40
CA GLY A 263 -15.92 40.37 -7.37
C GLY A 263 -16.67 39.06 -7.09
N SER A 264 -17.57 39.10 -6.10
CA SER A 264 -18.44 37.97 -5.76
C SER A 264 -19.37 37.59 -6.92
N ALA A 265 -19.84 38.58 -7.69
CA ALA A 265 -20.72 38.36 -8.84
C ALA A 265 -20.02 37.55 -9.96
N GLU A 266 -18.77 37.86 -10.26
CA GLU A 266 -17.95 37.18 -11.27
C GLU A 266 -17.65 35.73 -10.85
N ILE A 267 -17.35 35.50 -9.57
CA ILE A 267 -17.12 34.16 -9.01
C ILE A 267 -18.41 33.34 -9.11
N MET A 268 -19.56 33.89 -8.71
CA MET A 268 -20.85 33.21 -8.82
C MET A 268 -21.21 32.89 -10.28
N LYS A 269 -20.93 33.81 -11.20
CA LYS A 269 -21.08 33.60 -12.64
C LYS A 269 -20.19 32.44 -13.12
N ALA A 270 -18.90 32.44 -12.76
CA ALA A 270 -17.97 31.38 -13.12
C ALA A 270 -18.37 30.02 -12.51
N ALA A 271 -18.85 29.99 -11.27
CA ALA A 271 -19.34 28.79 -10.59
C ALA A 271 -20.55 28.20 -11.31
N LYS A 272 -21.51 29.02 -11.73
CA LYS A 272 -22.67 28.58 -12.52
C LYS A 272 -22.27 27.87 -13.83
N TYR A 273 -21.22 28.34 -14.49
CA TYR A 273 -20.70 27.72 -15.72
C TYR A 273 -19.77 26.52 -15.47
N SER A 274 -19.36 26.26 -14.23
CA SER A 274 -18.46 25.15 -13.89
C SER A 274 -19.20 23.81 -13.73
N GLY A 275 -20.53 23.84 -13.72
CA GLY A 275 -21.37 22.65 -13.54
C GLY A 275 -21.34 22.12 -12.10
N GLY A 276 -22.14 21.07 -11.87
CA GLY A 276 -22.23 20.38 -10.59
C GLY A 276 -21.43 19.08 -10.55
N ILE A 277 -21.24 18.53 -9.35
CA ILE A 277 -20.57 17.23 -9.13
C ILE A 277 -21.56 16.06 -9.10
N GLU A 278 -22.84 16.35 -8.90
CA GLU A 278 -23.91 15.39 -8.61
C GLU A 278 -24.10 14.41 -9.76
N HIS A 279 -24.19 14.93 -10.98
CA HIS A 279 -24.36 14.12 -12.19
C HIS A 279 -23.21 13.12 -12.37
N GLY A 280 -21.98 13.52 -12.06
CA GLY A 280 -20.82 12.64 -12.15
C GLY A 280 -20.88 11.48 -11.16
N LEU A 281 -21.38 11.72 -9.95
CA LEU A 281 -21.53 10.70 -8.91
C LEU A 281 -22.72 9.78 -9.21
N GLU A 282 -23.85 10.33 -9.66
CA GLU A 282 -25.02 9.56 -10.06
C GLU A 282 -24.69 8.64 -11.23
N MET A 283 -23.98 9.14 -12.26
CA MET A 283 -23.55 8.35 -13.41
C MET A 283 -22.59 7.23 -13.02
N PHE A 284 -21.66 7.50 -12.09
CA PHE A 284 -20.78 6.47 -11.54
C PHE A 284 -21.58 5.34 -10.88
N LEU A 285 -22.51 5.68 -9.97
CA LEU A 285 -23.31 4.68 -9.27
C LEU A 285 -24.23 3.89 -10.22
N ALA A 286 -24.85 4.58 -11.19
CA ALA A 286 -25.76 3.98 -12.15
C ALA A 286 -25.05 2.98 -13.10
N THR A 287 -23.92 3.40 -13.69
CA THR A 287 -23.23 2.68 -14.77
C THR A 287 -22.00 1.89 -14.32
N GLY A 288 -21.47 2.16 -13.13
CA GLY A 288 -20.25 1.53 -12.62
C GLY A 288 -18.98 1.91 -13.37
N SER A 289 -19.02 3.00 -14.15
CA SER A 289 -17.90 3.48 -14.96
C SER A 289 -17.36 4.80 -14.42
N ILE A 290 -16.03 4.92 -14.33
CA ILE A 290 -15.34 6.12 -13.86
C ILE A 290 -14.64 6.79 -15.04
N ASN A 291 -15.07 8.01 -15.36
CA ASN A 291 -14.27 8.90 -16.19
C ASN A 291 -13.36 9.77 -15.30
N SER A 292 -12.12 9.29 -15.13
CA SER A 292 -11.07 9.84 -14.28
C SER A 292 -9.82 10.16 -15.09
N VAL A 293 -9.20 11.32 -14.82
CA VAL A 293 -7.96 11.75 -15.46
C VAL A 293 -6.77 11.01 -14.85
N SER A 294 -6.78 10.87 -13.52
CA SER A 294 -5.73 10.20 -12.76
C SER A 294 -5.79 8.67 -12.86
N GLY A 295 -6.97 8.11 -13.13
CA GLY A 295 -7.25 6.67 -13.05
C GLY A 295 -7.40 6.14 -11.62
N LEU A 296 -7.36 7.00 -10.59
CA LEU A 296 -7.54 6.66 -9.16
C LEU A 296 -6.62 5.54 -8.63
N GLY A 297 -5.53 5.24 -9.33
CA GLY A 297 -4.65 4.11 -9.02
C GLY A 297 -5.29 2.73 -9.26
N LEU A 298 -6.39 2.66 -10.01
CA LEU A 298 -7.05 1.43 -10.44
C LEU A 298 -6.51 0.96 -11.79
N MET A 299 -6.56 -0.36 -12.02
CA MET A 299 -6.24 -0.96 -13.32
C MET A 299 -7.44 -1.04 -14.27
N GLN A 300 -8.64 -0.72 -13.77
CA GLN A 300 -9.90 -0.78 -14.51
C GLN A 300 -10.72 0.48 -14.23
N ASP A 301 -11.53 0.87 -15.20
CA ASP A 301 -12.42 2.05 -15.14
C ASP A 301 -13.90 1.69 -15.22
N LYS A 302 -14.26 0.41 -15.44
CA LYS A 302 -15.63 -0.08 -15.60
C LYS A 302 -15.94 -1.25 -14.65
N GLY A 303 -17.23 -1.53 -14.47
CA GLY A 303 -17.70 -2.69 -13.69
C GLY A 303 -17.49 -2.55 -12.18
N LEU A 304 -17.41 -1.31 -11.70
CA LEU A 304 -17.11 -0.97 -10.30
C LEU A 304 -18.35 -0.95 -9.41
N THR A 305 -19.53 -0.77 -10.00
CA THR A 305 -20.82 -0.93 -9.32
C THR A 305 -21.62 -2.08 -9.92
N ILE A 306 -22.48 -2.65 -9.10
CA ILE A 306 -23.44 -3.70 -9.49
C ILE A 306 -24.81 -3.40 -8.96
N VAL A 307 -25.81 -4.01 -9.59
CA VAL A 307 -27.15 -4.10 -9.00
C VAL A 307 -27.09 -5.11 -7.84
N ALA A 308 -27.63 -4.73 -6.69
CA ALA A 308 -27.85 -5.65 -5.59
C ALA A 308 -29.10 -6.48 -5.90
N GLU A 309 -28.90 -7.71 -6.38
CA GLU A 309 -30.02 -8.55 -6.81
C GLU A 309 -30.72 -9.16 -5.59
N ASN A 310 -31.97 -8.75 -5.35
CA ASN A 310 -32.79 -9.31 -4.29
C ASN A 310 -33.65 -10.50 -4.80
N ILE A 311 -32.99 -11.50 -5.38
CA ILE A 311 -33.66 -12.76 -5.81
C ILE A 311 -34.03 -13.59 -4.58
N ASN A 312 -33.08 -13.70 -3.65
CA ASN A 312 -33.26 -14.30 -2.34
C ASN A 312 -32.23 -13.68 -1.38
N ARG A 313 -32.44 -13.88 -0.08
CA ARG A 313 -31.60 -13.26 0.96
C ARG A 313 -30.14 -13.69 0.88
N MET A 314 -29.86 -14.93 0.47
CA MET A 314 -28.48 -15.44 0.35
C MET A 314 -27.71 -14.75 -0.78
N ARG A 315 -28.34 -14.57 -1.94
CA ARG A 315 -27.78 -13.81 -3.07
C ARG A 315 -27.58 -12.35 -2.71
N TYR A 316 -28.53 -11.76 -2.00
CA TYR A 316 -28.40 -10.39 -1.52
C TYR A 316 -27.19 -10.23 -0.60
N MET A 317 -27.06 -11.11 0.40
CA MET A 317 -25.95 -11.12 1.36
C MET A 317 -24.59 -11.35 0.67
N SER A 318 -24.54 -12.24 -0.33
CA SER A 318 -23.27 -12.57 -1.00
C SER A 318 -22.64 -11.36 -1.67
N HIS A 319 -23.44 -10.41 -2.18
CA HIS A 319 -22.93 -9.16 -2.76
C HIS A 319 -22.08 -8.33 -1.79
N PHE A 320 -22.42 -8.29 -0.51
CA PHE A 320 -21.68 -7.54 0.52
C PHE A 320 -20.39 -8.23 0.98
N ARG A 321 -20.26 -9.53 0.72
CA ARG A 321 -19.05 -10.32 1.02
C ARG A 321 -18.21 -10.59 -0.21
N ALA A 322 -18.71 -10.27 -1.40
CA ALA A 322 -18.06 -10.48 -2.67
C ALA A 322 -16.85 -9.56 -2.85
N VAL A 323 -15.72 -10.15 -3.20
CA VAL A 323 -14.44 -9.50 -3.42
C VAL A 323 -13.95 -9.88 -4.80
N HIS A 324 -13.61 -8.88 -5.61
CA HIS A 324 -13.22 -9.09 -6.99
C HIS A 324 -11.77 -8.66 -7.25
N ARG A 325 -10.99 -9.48 -7.97
CA ARG A 325 -9.59 -9.17 -8.31
C ARG A 325 -9.46 -8.01 -9.31
N GLY A 326 -10.44 -7.86 -10.20
CA GLY A 326 -10.51 -6.83 -11.24
C GLY A 326 -10.80 -7.44 -12.62
N ALA A 327 -11.59 -6.74 -13.44
CA ALA A 327 -11.97 -7.19 -14.79
C ALA A 327 -10.76 -7.29 -15.73
N PHE A 328 -9.73 -6.47 -15.49
CA PHE A 328 -8.44 -6.56 -16.18
C PHE A 328 -7.84 -7.99 -16.17
N PHE A 329 -8.05 -8.75 -15.09
CA PHE A 329 -7.55 -10.12 -14.96
C PHE A 329 -8.42 -11.16 -15.65
N GLN A 330 -9.64 -10.81 -16.08
CA GLN A 330 -10.50 -11.70 -16.87
C GLN A 330 -9.96 -11.85 -18.30
N GLU A 331 -9.33 -10.80 -18.84
CA GLU A 331 -8.73 -10.78 -20.17
C GLU A 331 -7.36 -11.47 -20.22
N MET A 332 -6.71 -11.64 -19.06
CA MET A 332 -5.43 -12.33 -18.96
C MET A 332 -5.57 -13.84 -19.19
N ARG A 333 -4.67 -14.39 -20.00
CA ARG A 333 -4.60 -15.84 -20.28
C ARG A 333 -3.93 -16.64 -19.15
N THR A 334 -3.21 -15.97 -18.26
CA THR A 334 -2.51 -16.64 -17.15
C THR A 334 -3.49 -17.04 -16.05
N THR A 335 -3.28 -18.21 -15.47
CA THR A 335 -4.14 -18.76 -14.40
C THR A 335 -3.66 -18.40 -12.99
N GLU A 336 -2.48 -17.79 -12.84
CA GLU A 336 -1.88 -17.44 -11.54
C GLU A 336 -2.83 -16.61 -10.66
N ALA A 337 -3.50 -15.60 -11.23
CA ALA A 337 -4.45 -14.76 -10.50
C ALA A 337 -5.76 -15.47 -10.11
N ARG A 338 -6.00 -16.68 -10.62
CA ARG A 338 -7.19 -17.52 -10.34
C ARG A 338 -6.91 -18.62 -9.33
N GLN A 339 -5.63 -18.87 -9.02
CA GLN A 339 -5.24 -19.95 -8.12
C GLN A 339 -5.59 -19.59 -6.68
N LEU A 340 -6.20 -20.55 -5.97
CA LEU A 340 -6.33 -20.48 -4.52
C LEU A 340 -4.96 -20.75 -3.90
N LEU A 341 -4.48 -19.80 -3.10
CA LEU A 341 -3.20 -19.90 -2.42
C LEU A 341 -3.40 -20.16 -0.91
N PRO A 342 -2.47 -20.87 -0.22
CA PRO A 342 -2.62 -21.19 1.20
C PRO A 342 -2.69 -19.97 2.14
N ASP A 343 -2.13 -18.84 1.74
CA ASP A 343 -2.19 -17.58 2.49
C ASP A 343 -3.60 -16.97 2.53
N ALA A 344 -4.51 -17.43 1.67
CA ALA A 344 -5.93 -17.07 1.68
C ALA A 344 -6.73 -17.71 2.84
N TRP A 345 -6.15 -18.72 3.52
CA TRP A 345 -6.83 -19.52 4.53
C TRP A 345 -7.43 -18.64 5.64
N GLY A 346 -8.74 -18.81 5.87
CA GLY A 346 -9.48 -18.07 6.90
C GLY A 346 -9.85 -16.64 6.51
N PHE A 347 -9.45 -16.13 5.34
CA PHE A 347 -9.81 -14.78 4.85
C PHE A 347 -10.74 -14.84 3.65
N ILE A 348 -10.39 -15.65 2.65
CA ILE A 348 -11.18 -15.87 1.44
C ILE A 348 -11.72 -17.30 1.48
N CYS A 349 -13.02 -17.46 1.18
CA CYS A 349 -13.65 -18.77 1.12
C CYS A 349 -13.08 -19.60 -0.03
N PRO A 350 -12.57 -20.81 0.21
CA PRO A 350 -11.97 -21.65 -0.84
C PRO A 350 -13.02 -22.27 -1.77
N VAL A 351 -14.30 -22.27 -1.39
CA VAL A 351 -15.39 -22.93 -2.12
C VAL A 351 -16.27 -21.92 -2.86
N HIS A 352 -16.57 -20.78 -2.24
CA HIS A 352 -17.58 -19.84 -2.75
C HIS A 352 -17.01 -18.92 -3.83
N THR A 353 -16.80 -19.48 -5.02
CA THR A 353 -16.49 -18.80 -6.28
C THR A 353 -17.46 -19.32 -7.35
N PRO A 354 -18.00 -18.46 -8.24
CA PRO A 354 -18.79 -18.94 -9.36
C PRO A 354 -17.92 -19.70 -10.38
N ASP A 355 -18.56 -20.58 -11.15
CA ASP A 355 -17.95 -21.25 -12.29
C ASP A 355 -17.81 -20.32 -13.51
N GLY A 356 -17.05 -20.77 -14.51
CA GLY A 356 -16.88 -20.08 -15.80
C GLY A 356 -15.85 -18.95 -15.76
N ALA A 357 -16.07 -17.91 -16.56
CA ALA A 357 -15.13 -16.80 -16.71
C ALA A 357 -14.71 -16.08 -15.40
N PRO A 358 -15.59 -15.88 -14.39
CA PRO A 358 -15.20 -15.24 -13.13
C PRO A 358 -14.54 -16.18 -12.10
N CYS A 359 -14.41 -17.49 -12.40
CA CYS A 359 -13.86 -18.47 -11.47
C CYS A 359 -12.45 -18.08 -10.97
N GLY A 360 -12.28 -18.02 -9.64
CA GLY A 360 -11.06 -17.61 -8.94
C GLY A 360 -10.81 -16.10 -8.89
N LEU A 361 -11.55 -15.30 -9.66
CA LEU A 361 -11.43 -13.83 -9.70
C LEU A 361 -12.52 -13.14 -8.87
N LEU A 362 -13.71 -13.74 -8.79
CA LEU A 362 -14.78 -13.34 -7.89
C LEU A 362 -14.85 -14.33 -6.74
N ASN A 363 -14.35 -13.92 -5.58
CA ASN A 363 -14.39 -14.75 -4.38
C ASN A 363 -15.22 -14.06 -3.28
N HIS A 364 -15.45 -14.76 -2.18
CA HIS A 364 -16.16 -14.20 -1.03
C HIS A 364 -15.29 -14.27 0.22
N LEU A 365 -15.43 -13.29 1.10
CA LEU A 365 -14.80 -13.32 2.41
C LEU A 365 -15.40 -14.45 3.27
N THR A 366 -14.57 -15.03 4.14
CA THR A 366 -15.05 -15.98 5.17
C THR A 366 -15.90 -15.26 6.21
N THR A 367 -16.69 -16.03 6.96
CA THR A 367 -17.58 -15.52 8.01
C THR A 367 -16.82 -14.73 9.09
N ASN A 368 -15.67 -15.25 9.53
CA ASN A 368 -14.87 -14.63 10.59
C ASN A 368 -13.91 -13.54 10.08
N CYS A 369 -13.75 -13.37 8.77
CA CYS A 369 -12.93 -12.29 8.23
C CYS A 369 -13.58 -10.94 8.53
N ARG A 370 -12.84 -10.12 9.27
CA ARG A 370 -13.15 -8.74 9.60
C ARG A 370 -12.28 -7.81 8.77
N ILE A 371 -12.86 -6.69 8.40
CA ILE A 371 -12.17 -5.63 7.68
C ILE A 371 -11.84 -4.54 8.69
N THR A 372 -10.60 -4.08 8.75
CA THR A 372 -10.20 -3.07 9.73
C THR A 372 -10.76 -1.69 9.40
N ASP A 373 -11.26 -1.00 10.41
CA ASP A 373 -11.57 0.42 10.34
C ASP A 373 -10.32 1.28 10.50
N VAL A 374 -10.51 2.61 10.46
CA VAL A 374 -9.44 3.57 10.75
C VAL A 374 -9.09 3.45 12.25
N PRO A 375 -7.83 3.16 12.60
CA PRO A 375 -7.42 3.04 14.00
C PRO A 375 -7.39 4.41 14.68
N ASP A 376 -7.43 4.39 16.02
CA ASP A 376 -7.20 5.57 16.84
C ASP A 376 -5.80 6.17 16.62
N GLU A 377 -5.74 7.42 16.18
CA GLU A 377 -4.50 8.12 15.85
C GLU A 377 -3.57 8.29 17.07
N GLU A 378 -4.10 8.36 18.29
CA GLU A 378 -3.26 8.44 19.50
C GLU A 378 -2.51 7.13 19.73
N LYS A 379 -3.21 6.00 19.59
CA LYS A 379 -2.61 4.66 19.74
C LYS A 379 -1.56 4.41 18.66
N VAL A 380 -1.79 4.85 17.42
CA VAL A 380 -0.80 4.73 16.33
C VAL A 380 0.44 5.57 16.62
N ARG A 381 0.28 6.82 17.08
CA ARG A 381 1.41 7.69 17.45
C ARG A 381 2.23 7.14 18.61
N ASN A 382 1.63 6.33 19.48
CA ASN A 382 2.33 5.71 20.59
C ASN A 382 3.21 4.49 20.19
N ILE A 383 2.99 3.90 19.00
CA ILE A 383 3.73 2.69 18.58
C ILE A 383 5.26 2.89 18.57
N PRO A 384 5.83 3.96 17.98
CA PRO A 384 7.28 4.18 18.01
C PRO A 384 7.88 4.28 19.42
N LEU A 385 7.14 4.87 20.37
CA LEU A 385 7.57 4.97 21.77
C LEU A 385 7.61 3.59 22.41
N VAL A 386 6.53 2.83 22.28
CA VAL A 386 6.43 1.44 22.76
C VAL A 386 7.54 0.57 22.16
N LEU A 387 7.84 0.71 20.87
CA LEU A 387 8.92 -0.04 20.24
C LEU A 387 10.29 0.30 20.84
N THR A 388 10.54 1.57 21.13
CA THR A 388 11.79 2.04 21.76
C THR A 388 11.92 1.44 23.16
N ASP A 389 10.84 1.47 23.96
CA ASP A 389 10.80 0.88 25.31
C ASP A 389 11.04 -0.64 25.28
N LEU A 390 10.65 -1.31 24.19
CA LEU A 390 10.86 -2.74 23.98
C LEU A 390 12.26 -3.09 23.44
N GLY A 391 13.12 -2.10 23.20
CA GLY A 391 14.52 -2.29 22.79
C GLY A 391 14.80 -2.02 21.30
N MET A 392 13.90 -1.34 20.58
CA MET A 392 14.21 -0.80 19.25
C MET A 392 15.15 0.40 19.36
N VAL A 393 16.18 0.42 18.51
CA VAL A 393 17.08 1.56 18.38
C VAL A 393 16.56 2.48 17.27
N PRO A 394 16.26 3.76 17.59
CA PRO A 394 15.81 4.73 16.58
C PRO A 394 16.82 4.93 15.46
N LEU A 395 16.34 5.29 14.27
CA LEU A 395 17.17 5.43 13.06
C LEU A 395 18.39 6.35 13.21
N LYS A 396 18.29 7.40 14.04
CA LYS A 396 19.39 8.33 14.34
C LYS A 396 20.60 7.65 14.96
N TYR A 397 20.37 6.60 15.75
CA TYR A 397 21.42 5.84 16.44
C TYR A 397 21.74 4.52 15.73
N ALA A 398 21.26 4.32 14.49
CA ALA A 398 21.47 3.08 13.74
C ALA A 398 22.95 2.73 13.52
N ALA A 399 23.86 3.72 13.53
CA ALA A 399 25.31 3.50 13.40
C ALA A 399 25.91 2.73 14.60
N THR A 400 25.20 2.63 15.73
CA THR A 400 25.65 1.89 16.92
C THR A 400 25.37 0.39 16.84
N LEU A 401 24.59 -0.05 15.84
CA LEU A 401 24.20 -1.45 15.67
C LEU A 401 24.88 -2.06 14.44
N ASP A 402 25.13 -3.37 14.54
CA ASP A 402 25.35 -4.19 13.35
C ASP A 402 24.01 -4.36 12.61
N VAL A 403 23.83 -3.57 11.54
CA VAL A 403 22.60 -3.58 10.75
C VAL A 403 22.41 -4.90 10.01
N LYS A 404 23.50 -5.61 9.68
CA LYS A 404 23.44 -6.90 8.98
C LYS A 404 22.79 -7.99 9.84
N ALA A 405 22.99 -7.91 11.15
CA ALA A 405 22.38 -8.80 12.15
C ALA A 405 21.08 -8.26 12.77
N SER A 406 20.56 -7.14 12.25
CA SER A 406 19.39 -6.45 12.78
C SER A 406 18.21 -6.46 11.81
N TYR A 407 17.00 -6.36 12.35
CA TYR A 407 15.77 -6.21 11.59
C TYR A 407 15.45 -4.73 11.41
N ALA A 408 15.20 -4.30 10.17
CA ALA A 408 14.58 -3.02 9.91
C ALA A 408 13.11 -3.05 10.38
N VAL A 409 12.72 -2.06 11.19
CA VAL A 409 11.35 -1.92 11.69
C VAL A 409 10.62 -0.85 10.89
N GLN A 410 9.50 -1.23 10.26
CA GLN A 410 8.67 -0.35 9.47
C GLN A 410 7.28 -0.20 10.11
N LEU A 411 6.76 1.02 10.13
CA LEU A 411 5.38 1.35 10.49
C LEU A 411 4.69 1.99 9.29
N ASP A 412 3.74 1.29 8.68
CA ASP A 412 2.99 1.73 7.50
C ASP A 412 3.88 2.28 6.36
N GLY A 413 5.03 1.65 6.13
CA GLY A 413 6.01 2.03 5.11
C GLY A 413 7.02 3.10 5.55
N ARG A 414 6.96 3.59 6.80
CA ARG A 414 7.98 4.46 7.39
C ARG A 414 9.00 3.64 8.16
N ILE A 415 10.29 3.84 7.92
CA ILE A 415 11.36 3.20 8.69
C ILE A 415 11.51 3.93 10.02
N VAL A 416 11.24 3.23 11.13
CA VAL A 416 11.28 3.83 12.48
C VAL A 416 12.63 3.57 13.15
N GLY A 417 13.23 2.42 12.89
CA GLY A 417 14.50 2.04 13.51
C GLY A 417 14.91 0.61 13.20
N TYR A 418 15.84 0.10 14.01
CA TYR A 418 16.38 -1.25 13.90
C TYR A 418 16.27 -1.99 15.24
N VAL A 419 16.11 -3.30 15.17
CA VAL A 419 16.09 -4.18 16.34
C VAL A 419 17.11 -5.30 16.12
N ALA A 420 18.01 -5.49 17.08
CA ALA A 420 18.97 -6.59 17.04
C ALA A 420 18.26 -7.96 17.04
N GLY A 421 18.81 -8.92 16.28
CA GLY A 421 18.12 -10.17 16.01
C GLY A 421 17.81 -11.03 17.25
N ASP A 422 18.59 -10.90 18.31
CA ASP A 422 18.42 -11.58 19.61
C ASP A 422 17.27 -11.01 20.46
N VAL A 423 16.95 -9.72 20.29
CA VAL A 423 15.86 -9.04 20.99
C VAL A 423 14.53 -9.14 20.21
N ALA A 424 14.60 -9.26 18.88
CA ALA A 424 13.45 -9.20 17.97
C ALA A 424 12.27 -10.12 18.37
N GLY A 425 12.54 -11.40 18.69
CA GLY A 425 11.48 -12.33 19.08
C GLY A 425 10.75 -11.90 20.34
N ARG A 426 11.50 -11.49 21.39
CA ARG A 426 10.91 -11.00 22.65
C ARG A 426 10.11 -9.72 22.45
N LEU A 427 10.56 -8.84 21.56
CA LEU A 427 9.86 -7.62 21.22
C LEU A 427 8.53 -7.91 20.55
N VAL A 428 8.50 -8.81 19.55
CA VAL A 428 7.27 -9.22 18.86
C VAL A 428 6.25 -9.83 19.83
N ASP A 429 6.70 -10.73 20.71
CA ASP A 429 5.83 -11.37 21.70
C ASP A 429 5.21 -10.35 22.66
N LYS A 430 6.02 -9.45 23.21
CA LYS A 430 5.53 -8.37 24.09
C LYS A 430 4.59 -7.44 23.35
N LEU A 431 4.87 -7.11 22.10
CA LEU A 431 4.01 -6.25 21.28
C LEU A 431 2.64 -6.91 21.03
N ARG A 432 2.59 -8.22 20.77
CA ARG A 432 1.33 -8.99 20.68
C ARG A 432 0.53 -8.97 21.97
N LEU A 433 1.19 -9.10 23.13
CA LEU A 433 0.52 -8.98 24.43
C LEU A 433 -0.08 -7.58 24.66
N LEU A 434 0.60 -6.52 24.22
CA LEU A 434 0.09 -5.15 24.30
C LEU A 434 -1.09 -4.93 23.34
N LYS A 435 -1.03 -5.50 22.13
CA LYS A 435 -2.12 -5.52 21.15
C LYS A 435 -3.38 -6.17 21.70
N ILE A 436 -3.27 -7.34 22.32
CA ILE A 436 -4.42 -8.05 22.94
C ILE A 436 -5.07 -7.22 24.06
N LYS A 437 -4.28 -6.40 24.77
CA LYS A 437 -4.82 -5.48 25.79
C LYS A 437 -5.54 -4.26 25.18
N GLY A 438 -5.20 -3.86 23.96
CA GLY A 438 -5.86 -2.78 23.19
C GLY A 438 -5.74 -1.37 23.78
N ARG A 439 -4.91 -1.16 24.82
CA ARG A 439 -4.75 0.14 25.51
C ARG A 439 -3.70 1.02 24.85
N SER A 440 -2.46 0.55 24.80
CA SER A 440 -1.29 1.33 24.34
C SER A 440 -1.09 1.29 22.83
N VAL A 441 -1.55 0.21 22.17
CA VAL A 441 -1.47 0.02 20.72
C VAL A 441 -2.83 -0.49 20.22
N PRO A 442 -3.19 -0.26 18.95
CA PRO A 442 -4.44 -0.77 18.39
C PRO A 442 -4.50 -2.30 18.43
N ASP A 443 -5.67 -2.85 18.73
CA ASP A 443 -5.96 -4.29 18.64
C ASP A 443 -5.94 -4.81 17.19
N THR A 444 -6.19 -3.92 16.23
CA THR A 444 -6.11 -4.16 14.78
C THR A 444 -4.69 -4.08 14.20
N LEU A 445 -3.65 -3.85 15.01
CA LEU A 445 -2.25 -3.80 14.56
C LEU A 445 -1.80 -5.15 13.99
N GLU A 446 -1.36 -5.19 12.74
CA GLU A 446 -0.77 -6.39 12.15
C GLU A 446 0.75 -6.37 12.36
N ILE A 447 1.30 -7.47 12.89
CA ILE A 447 2.70 -7.58 13.31
C ILE A 447 3.38 -8.67 12.49
N VAL A 448 4.03 -8.28 11.40
CA VAL A 448 4.73 -9.21 10.51
C VAL A 448 6.20 -9.27 10.90
N SER A 449 6.68 -10.46 11.25
CA SER A 449 8.10 -10.72 11.51
C SER A 449 8.64 -11.69 10.48
N VAL A 450 9.36 -11.16 9.49
CA VAL A 450 10.01 -11.99 8.45
C VAL A 450 11.42 -12.33 8.94
N PRO A 451 11.73 -13.61 9.22
CA PRO A 451 12.97 -14.00 9.87
C PRO A 451 14.20 -13.80 8.96
N LEU A 452 15.32 -13.43 9.57
CA LEU A 452 16.64 -13.43 8.93
C LEU A 452 17.06 -14.88 8.66
N ARG A 453 17.07 -15.30 7.40
CA ARG A 453 17.55 -16.62 6.98
C ARG A 453 18.83 -16.50 6.16
N LYS A 454 19.69 -17.51 6.28
CA LYS A 454 20.87 -17.68 5.41
C LYS A 454 20.49 -18.16 4.00
N THR A 455 19.34 -18.83 3.88
CA THR A 455 18.77 -19.32 2.63
C THR A 455 17.99 -18.23 1.90
N VAL A 456 17.85 -18.34 0.58
CA VAL A 456 17.05 -17.42 -0.23
C VAL A 456 15.58 -17.43 0.22
N SER A 457 15.15 -16.36 0.88
CA SER A 457 13.80 -16.18 1.41
C SER A 457 13.21 -14.81 1.02
N GLN A 458 12.03 -14.51 1.55
CA GLN A 458 11.49 -13.15 1.53
C GLN A 458 12.40 -12.19 2.31
N TYR A 459 12.40 -10.91 1.92
CA TYR A 459 13.29 -9.90 2.52
C TYR A 459 12.96 -9.70 4.01
N PRO A 460 13.94 -9.88 4.92
CA PRO A 460 13.72 -9.88 6.35
C PRO A 460 13.38 -8.49 6.88
N GLY A 461 12.60 -8.45 7.97
CA GLY A 461 12.17 -7.20 8.60
C GLY A 461 11.01 -7.39 9.55
N ILE A 462 10.75 -6.37 10.36
CA ILE A 462 9.54 -6.27 11.17
C ILE A 462 8.65 -5.22 10.53
N TYR A 463 7.54 -5.65 9.94
CA TYR A 463 6.60 -4.77 9.23
C TYR A 463 5.31 -4.65 10.03
N LEU A 464 5.00 -3.43 10.45
CA LEU A 464 3.82 -3.08 11.24
C LEU A 464 2.84 -2.33 10.35
N PHE A 465 1.59 -2.78 10.33
CA PHE A 465 0.54 -2.15 9.55
C PHE A 465 -0.62 -1.74 10.45
N THR A 466 -1.07 -0.49 10.32
CA THR A 466 -2.21 0.06 11.04
C THR A 466 -3.34 0.50 10.12
N GLY A 467 -3.07 0.65 8.81
CA GLY A 467 -4.03 1.19 7.84
C GLY A 467 -5.42 0.52 7.81
N PRO A 468 -6.44 1.22 7.28
CA PRO A 468 -7.78 0.68 7.15
C PRO A 468 -7.89 -0.35 6.01
N ALA A 469 -9.01 -1.07 5.97
CA ALA A 469 -9.37 -2.06 4.95
C ALA A 469 -8.40 -3.26 4.80
N ARG A 470 -7.73 -3.63 5.88
CA ARG A 470 -6.97 -4.89 5.96
C ARG A 470 -7.90 -6.03 6.33
N MET A 471 -7.62 -7.21 5.76
CA MET A 471 -8.29 -8.44 6.14
C MET A 471 -7.65 -8.99 7.41
N MET A 472 -8.43 -9.13 8.47
CA MET A 472 -8.02 -9.69 9.75
C MET A 472 -8.99 -10.78 10.16
N ARG A 473 -8.53 -11.81 10.87
CA ARG A 473 -9.41 -12.84 11.45
C ARG A 473 -9.14 -13.02 12.94
N PRO A 474 -10.17 -13.23 13.77
CA PRO A 474 -10.00 -13.54 15.18
C PRO A 474 -9.44 -14.96 15.33
N LEU A 475 -8.42 -15.11 16.17
CA LEU A 475 -7.83 -16.39 16.57
C LEU A 475 -7.66 -16.44 18.07
N LEU A 476 -7.76 -17.63 18.67
CA LEU A 476 -7.51 -17.81 20.09
C LEU A 476 -6.00 -17.91 20.33
N ASN A 477 -5.43 -16.95 21.06
CA ASN A 477 -4.04 -16.99 21.49
C ASN A 477 -3.92 -17.91 22.72
N LEU A 478 -3.24 -19.05 22.58
CA LEU A 478 -3.17 -20.08 23.64
C LEU A 478 -2.35 -19.66 24.87
N ALA A 479 -1.42 -18.71 24.73
CA ALA A 479 -0.63 -18.21 25.87
C ALA A 479 -1.47 -17.35 26.82
N THR A 480 -2.42 -16.59 26.28
CA THR A 480 -3.22 -15.62 27.03
C THR A 480 -4.67 -16.06 27.21
N ASN A 481 -5.10 -17.09 26.48
CA ASN A 481 -6.48 -17.54 26.34
C ASN A 481 -7.44 -16.39 25.96
N LYS A 482 -6.99 -15.52 25.04
CA LYS A 482 -7.74 -14.37 24.55
C LYS A 482 -7.75 -14.34 23.03
N ILE A 483 -8.78 -13.70 22.47
CA ILE A 483 -8.89 -13.51 21.03
C ILE A 483 -7.87 -12.45 20.59
N GLU A 484 -7.08 -12.79 19.56
CA GLU A 484 -6.17 -11.90 18.85
C GLU A 484 -6.61 -11.80 17.39
N LEU A 485 -6.69 -10.57 16.85
CA LEU A 485 -6.93 -10.38 15.42
C LEU A 485 -5.63 -10.56 14.65
N VAL A 486 -5.60 -11.44 13.65
CA VAL A 486 -4.41 -11.76 12.86
C VAL A 486 -4.64 -11.42 11.39
N GLY A 487 -3.68 -10.71 10.78
CA GLY A 487 -3.71 -10.28 9.39
C GLY A 487 -3.16 -11.32 8.40
N THR A 488 -3.39 -11.05 7.11
CA THR A 488 -3.01 -11.98 6.02
C THR A 488 -1.50 -12.18 5.90
N PHE A 489 -0.70 -11.17 6.18
CA PHE A 489 0.75 -11.24 5.96
C PHE A 489 1.46 -11.87 7.16
N GLU A 490 1.04 -11.54 8.38
CA GLU A 490 1.65 -12.18 9.57
C GLU A 490 1.34 -13.68 9.65
N GLN A 491 0.17 -14.12 9.16
CA GLN A 491 -0.24 -15.53 9.17
C GLN A 491 0.77 -16.47 8.49
N VAL A 492 1.46 -16.01 7.45
CA VAL A 492 2.43 -16.84 6.70
C VAL A 492 3.61 -17.30 7.57
N TYR A 493 3.89 -16.58 8.65
CA TYR A 493 5.00 -16.86 9.57
C TYR A 493 4.53 -17.38 10.93
N MET A 494 3.24 -17.66 11.09
CA MET A 494 2.65 -18.12 12.34
C MET A 494 2.28 -19.60 12.25
N ASP A 495 2.53 -20.32 13.34
CA ASP A 495 2.03 -21.68 13.53
C ASP A 495 0.65 -21.61 14.20
N ILE A 496 -0.39 -21.93 13.43
CA ILE A 496 -1.80 -21.89 13.86
C ILE A 496 -2.38 -23.29 13.71
N CYS A 497 -2.78 -23.92 14.81
CA CYS A 497 -3.44 -25.22 14.77
C CYS A 497 -4.91 -25.08 14.34
N VAL A 498 -5.42 -26.09 13.64
CA VAL A 498 -6.83 -26.10 13.21
C VAL A 498 -7.70 -26.46 14.41
N THR A 499 -7.31 -27.50 15.15
CA THR A 499 -7.96 -27.90 16.38
C THR A 499 -7.00 -27.86 17.58
N PRO A 500 -7.49 -27.73 18.83
CA PRO A 500 -6.63 -27.72 20.01
C PRO A 500 -5.81 -29.00 20.19
N GLU A 501 -6.29 -30.14 19.68
CA GLU A 501 -5.61 -31.45 19.80
C GLU A 501 -4.35 -31.54 18.93
N GLU A 502 -4.27 -30.75 17.85
CA GLU A 502 -3.09 -30.69 16.96
C GLU A 502 -1.96 -29.81 17.53
N ALA A 503 -2.20 -29.15 18.67
CA ALA A 503 -1.21 -28.28 19.28
C ALA A 503 -0.04 -29.09 19.87
N TYR A 504 1.17 -28.87 19.35
CA TYR A 504 2.39 -29.50 19.86
C TYR A 504 3.23 -28.54 20.70
N GLN A 505 3.86 -29.06 21.76
CA GLN A 505 4.82 -28.28 22.55
C GLN A 505 6.15 -28.17 21.80
N VAL A 506 6.67 -26.96 21.68
CA VAL A 506 7.82 -26.57 20.83
C VAL A 506 9.18 -27.18 21.25
N LYS A 507 9.24 -28.04 22.27
CA LYS A 507 10.51 -28.52 22.83
C LYS A 507 11.32 -29.48 21.95
N GLU A 508 10.78 -30.02 20.85
CA GLU A 508 11.45 -31.09 20.06
C GLU A 508 12.12 -30.68 18.73
N ARG A 509 12.18 -29.38 18.36
CA ARG A 509 12.84 -28.95 17.10
C ARG A 509 14.38 -28.80 17.16
N ALA A 510 15.01 -29.06 18.30
CA ALA A 510 16.47 -28.90 18.47
C ALA A 510 17.34 -29.97 17.75
N ARG A 511 16.76 -30.88 16.95
CA ARG A 511 17.50 -31.90 16.18
C ARG A 511 17.79 -31.53 14.72
N ASN A 512 17.25 -30.43 14.18
CA ASN A 512 17.57 -29.95 12.83
C ASN A 512 18.44 -28.68 12.89
N PRO A 513 19.54 -28.59 12.10
CA PRO A 513 20.51 -27.48 12.19
C PRO A 513 20.08 -26.20 11.45
N GLU A 514 18.80 -26.05 11.11
CA GLU A 514 18.27 -24.80 10.59
C GLU A 514 18.03 -23.79 11.73
N PRO A 515 18.29 -22.49 11.53
CA PRO A 515 18.20 -21.50 12.59
C PRO A 515 16.78 -21.48 13.20
N PRO A 516 16.68 -21.32 14.53
CA PRO A 516 15.49 -21.68 15.26
C PRO A 516 14.31 -20.78 14.90
N HIS A 517 13.24 -21.40 14.41
CA HIS A 517 11.89 -20.91 14.66
C HIS A 517 11.65 -20.94 16.18
N ARG A 518 12.13 -19.92 16.89
CA ARG A 518 11.62 -19.61 18.23
C ARG A 518 10.21 -19.09 18.04
N ILE A 519 9.28 -20.02 18.19
CA ILE A 519 7.88 -19.79 18.43
C ILE A 519 7.82 -18.91 19.69
N GLY A 520 7.34 -17.68 19.52
CA GLY A 520 6.77 -16.94 20.63
C GLY A 520 5.73 -17.83 21.30
N SER A 521 5.70 -17.82 22.63
CA SER A 521 4.96 -18.74 23.52
C SER A 521 3.45 -18.95 23.28
N ALA A 522 2.87 -18.46 22.18
CA ALA A 522 1.48 -18.61 21.81
C ALA A 522 1.36 -19.53 20.59
N GLY A 523 0.96 -20.79 20.81
CA GLY A 523 0.21 -21.47 19.77
C GLY A 523 -1.12 -20.74 19.55
N TYR A 524 -1.71 -20.88 18.37
CA TYR A 524 -3.00 -20.27 18.06
C TYR A 524 -3.97 -21.36 17.66
N ALA A 525 -5.20 -21.32 18.18
CA ALA A 525 -6.26 -22.23 17.77
C ALA A 525 -7.28 -21.49 16.88
N THR A 526 -7.73 -22.19 15.85
CA THR A 526 -8.86 -21.74 15.01
C THR A 526 -10.16 -22.19 15.69
N GLU A 527 -11.11 -21.28 15.93
CA GLU A 527 -12.48 -21.73 16.20
C GLU A 527 -13.08 -22.24 14.90
N LEU A 528 -13.65 -23.46 14.94
CA LEU A 528 -14.09 -24.33 13.86
C LEU A 528 -15.15 -23.78 12.87
N SER A 529 -15.38 -22.48 12.78
CA SER A 529 -16.33 -21.87 11.83
C SER A 529 -15.63 -21.29 10.58
N VAL A 530 -14.96 -22.15 9.81
CA VAL A 530 -14.31 -21.76 8.53
C VAL A 530 -15.21 -21.98 7.31
N ILE A 531 -16.40 -22.56 7.48
CA ILE A 531 -17.28 -22.90 6.35
C ILE A 531 -18.62 -22.16 6.49
N ALA A 532 -19.08 -21.66 5.34
CA ALA A 532 -20.20 -20.75 5.06
C ALA A 532 -21.43 -20.86 5.96
#